data_AF-G2LG93-F1
#
_entry.id   AF-G2LG93-F1
#
_cell.length_a   1.000
_cell.length_b   1.000
_cell.length_c   1.000
_cell.angle_alpha   90.00
_cell.angle_beta   90.00
_cell.angle_gamma   90.00
#
_symmetry.space_group_name_H-M   'P 1'
#
loop_
_entity.id
_entity.type
_entity.pdbx_description
1 polymer ?
#
loop_
_entity_poly.entity_id
_entity_poly.type
_entity_poly.pdbx_seq_one_letter_code
_entity_poly.pdbx_strand_id
1 'polypeptide(L)' 'MNIDVILWAKEVEVRGLPRELETEYEGRGAFWVTRGLRMTRSLFELLEIEHPELTFRKYEVPRPPAAGQPEAPRQGEAVI' A
#
# COMPACT_ATOMS: atom_id res chain seq x y z
N MET A 1 4.42 17.31 4.58
CA MET A 1 4.92 16.51 3.44
C MET A 1 3.88 15.44 3.15
N ASN A 2 3.49 15.22 1.90
CA ASN A 2 2.48 14.19 1.59
C ASN A 2 3.19 12.89 1.25
N ILE A 3 2.80 11.81 1.93
CA ILE A 3 3.32 10.46 1.74
C ILE A 3 2.23 9.64 1.06
N ASP A 4 2.52 9.08 -0.09
CA ASP A 4 1.57 8.22 -0.79
C ASP A 4 1.70 6.79 -0.27
N VAL A 5 0.56 6.18 0.04
CA VAL A 5 0.46 4.83 0.60
C VAL A 5 -0.45 4.00 -0.30
N ILE A 6 0.12 2.97 -0.91
CA ILE A 6 -0.62 2.04 -1.75
C ILE A 6 -0.95 0.82 -0.90
N LEU A 7 -2.24 0.61 -0.67
CA LEU A 7 -2.74 -0.49 0.16
C LEU A 7 -2.97 -1.71 -0.72
N TRP A 8 -2.25 -2.79 -0.44
CA TRP A 8 -2.51 -4.13 -0.93
C TRP A 8 -3.15 -4.98 0.18
N ALA A 9 -3.60 -6.19 -0.16
CA ALA A 9 -4.41 -7.01 0.74
C ALA A 9 -3.76 -7.31 2.11
N LYS A 10 -2.43 -7.44 2.18
CA LYS A 10 -1.67 -7.71 3.43
C LYS A 10 -0.46 -6.81 3.63
N GLU A 11 -0.12 -6.01 2.63
CA GLU A 11 1.09 -5.21 2.56
C GLU A 11 0.74 -3.83 2.06
N VAL A 12 1.63 -2.90 2.31
CA VAL A 12 1.53 -1.55 1.79
C VAL A 12 2.85 -1.19 1.12
N GLU A 13 2.76 -0.29 0.15
CA GLU A 13 3.92 0.37 -0.44
C GLU A 13 3.84 1.85 -0.10
N VAL A 14 4.87 2.36 0.55
CA VAL A 14 4.96 3.75 1.00
C VAL A 14 5.96 4.50 0.13
N ARG A 15 5.58 5.70 -0.32
CA ARG A 15 6.37 6.55 -1.21
C ARG A 15 6.54 7.94 -0.64
N GLY A 16 7.78 8.45 -0.71
CA GLY A 16 8.13 9.78 -0.23
C GLY A 16 8.30 9.84 1.29
N LEU A 17 8.64 8.72 1.93
CA LEU A 17 9.03 8.71 3.34
C LEU A 17 10.39 9.45 3.48
N PRO A 18 10.67 10.15 4.60
CA PRO A 18 12.01 10.69 4.84
C PRO A 18 13.03 9.55 4.95
N ARG A 19 14.24 9.77 4.40
CA ARG A 19 15.30 8.75 4.36
C ARG A 19 15.67 8.17 5.73
N GLU A 20 15.61 8.98 6.78
CA GLU A 20 15.86 8.55 8.16
C GLU A 20 14.85 7.48 8.60
N LEU A 21 13.56 7.69 8.30
CA LEU A 21 12.51 6.72 8.57
C LEU A 21 12.60 5.51 7.63
N GLU A 22 13.02 5.69 6.37
CA GLU A 22 13.22 4.55 5.47
C GLU A 22 14.21 3.54 6.05
N THR A 23 15.37 4.02 6.50
CA THR A 23 16.41 3.17 7.11
C THR A 23 15.93 2.53 8.42
N GLU A 24 15.18 3.26 9.25
CA GLU A 24 14.62 2.72 10.48
C GLU A 24 13.66 1.56 10.21
N TYR A 25 12.71 1.75 9.31
CA TYR A 25 11.68 0.76 9.02
C TYR A 25 12.20 -0.42 8.20
N GLU A 26 13.24 -0.22 7.38
CA GLU A 26 14.00 -1.34 6.81
C GLU A 26 14.56 -2.26 7.90
N GLY A 27 15.14 -1.69 8.96
CA GLY A 27 15.62 -2.44 10.12
C GLY A 27 14.52 -3.19 10.88
N ARG A 28 13.27 -2.72 10.77
CA ARG A 28 12.07 -3.35 11.37
C ARG A 28 11.38 -4.36 10.45
N GLY A 29 11.95 -4.65 9.27
CA GLY A 29 11.45 -5.67 8.33
C GLY A 29 10.70 -5.13 7.12
N ALA A 30 10.77 -3.83 6.83
CA ALA A 30 10.39 -3.29 5.53
C ALA A 30 11.50 -3.54 4.49
N PHE A 31 11.16 -3.50 3.19
CA PHE A 31 12.14 -3.70 2.12
C PHE A 31 11.83 -2.85 0.89
N TRP A 32 12.87 -2.47 0.15
CA TRP A 32 12.70 -1.69 -1.07
C TRP A 32 12.11 -2.49 -2.22
N VAL A 33 11.17 -1.86 -2.91
CA VAL A 33 10.73 -2.24 -4.25
C VAL A 33 10.99 -1.09 -5.21
N THR A 34 10.90 -1.36 -6.52
CA THR A 34 11.18 -0.38 -7.59
C THR A 34 10.36 0.91 -7.49
N ARG A 35 9.29 0.91 -6.70
CA ARG A 35 8.35 2.03 -6.58
C ARG A 35 8.22 2.61 -5.18
N GLY A 36 8.93 2.09 -4.17
CA GLY A 36 8.83 2.59 -2.79
C GLY A 36 9.26 1.57 -1.75
N LEU A 37 9.02 1.91 -0.48
CA LEU A 37 9.28 1.03 0.66
C LEU A 37 8.06 0.13 0.91
N ARG A 38 8.24 -1.18 0.81
CA ARG A 38 7.18 -2.17 1.05
C ARG A 38 7.24 -2.67 2.48
N MET A 39 6.09 -2.70 3.15
CA MET A 39 5.98 -3.18 4.54
C MET A 39 4.63 -3.82 4.83
N THR A 40 4.52 -4.53 5.95
CA THR A 40 3.25 -5.10 6.39
C THR A 40 2.27 -4.00 6.82
N ARG A 41 0.97 -4.31 6.78
CA ARG A 41 -0.05 -3.35 7.23
C ARG A 41 0.11 -2.93 8.70
N SER A 42 0.47 -3.87 9.58
CA SER A 42 0.70 -3.59 10.99
C SER A 42 1.90 -2.66 11.21
N LEU A 43 2.98 -2.81 10.42
CA LEU A 43 4.14 -1.92 10.52
C LEU A 43 3.80 -0.51 10.03
N PHE A 44 2.94 -0.40 9.01
CA PHE A 44 2.41 0.89 8.58
C PHE A 44 1.48 1.55 9.62
N GLU A 45 0.59 0.79 10.27
CA GLU A 45 -0.25 1.31 11.34
C GLU A 45 0.60 1.86 12.50
N LEU A 46 1.71 1.19 12.83
CA LEU A 46 2.67 1.70 13.82
C LEU A 46 3.30 3.03 13.37
N LEU A 47 3.69 3.15 12.10
CA LEU A 47 4.20 4.40 11.51
C LEU A 47 3.19 5.54 11.60
N GLU A 48 1.91 5.29 11.38
CA GLU A 48 0.87 6.32 11.54
C GLU A 48 0.73 6.80 12.99
N ILE A 49 0.96 5.92 13.97
CA ILE A 49 0.89 6.24 15.41
C ILE A 49 2.14 6.97 15.88
N GLU A 50 3.32 6.48 15.48
CA GLU A 50 4.62 7.03 15.89
C GLU A 50 4.87 8.43 15.27
N HIS A 51 4.30 8.70 14.10
CA HIS A 51 4.56 9.93 13.32
C HIS A 51 3.28 10.68 12.92
N PRO A 52 2.53 11.25 13.88
CA PRO A 52 1.29 11.98 13.62
C PRO A 52 1.48 13.28 12.81
N GLU A 53 2.72 13.78 12.71
CA GLU A 53 3.09 14.94 11.89
C GLU A 53 3.07 14.66 10.38
N LEU A 54 3.06 13.38 9.98
CA LEU A 54 3.06 12.98 8.59
C LEU A 54 1.64 12.94 8.02
N THR A 55 1.50 13.32 6.75
CA THR A 55 0.21 13.28 6.06
C THR A 55 0.19 12.14 5.05
N PHE A 56 -0.55 11.08 5.35
CA PHE A 56 -0.66 9.88 4.52
C PHE A 56 -1.85 9.95 3.56
N ARG A 57 -1.59 9.76 2.27
CA ARG A 57 -2.62 9.65 1.21
C ARG A 57 -2.74 8.20 0.80
N LYS A 58 -3.88 7.57 1.10
CA LYS A 58 -4.09 6.14 0.94
C LYS A 58 -4.82 5.84 -0.39
N TYR A 59 -4.25 4.93 -1.17
CA TYR A 59 -4.84 4.43 -2.42
C TYR A 59 -5.03 2.92 -2.30
N GLU A 60 -6.28 2.47 -2.34
CA GLU A 60 -6.58 1.04 -2.32
C GLU A 60 -6.44 0.44 -3.71
N VAL A 61 -5.70 -0.65 -3.83
CA VAL A 61 -5.59 -1.41 -5.07
C VAL A 61 -6.44 -2.66 -4.95
N PRO A 62 -7.35 -2.93 -5.91
CA PRO A 62 -8.15 -4.15 -5.89
C PRO A 62 -7.24 -5.38 -5.87
N ARG A 63 -7.64 -6.38 -5.07
CA ARG A 63 -6.95 -7.68 -5.05
C ARG A 63 -7.00 -8.24 -6.49
N PRO A 64 -5.86 -8.63 -7.10
CA PRO A 64 -5.90 -9.28 -8.40
C PRO A 64 -6.83 -10.50 -8.30
N PRO A 65 -7.65 -10.77 -9.33
CA PRO A 65 -8.53 -11.93 -9.32
C PRO A 65 -7.67 -13.17 -9.03
N ALA A 66 -8.13 -14.01 -8.09
CA ALA A 66 -7.44 -15.27 -7.83
C ALA A 66 -7.39 -16.05 -9.14
N ALA A 67 -6.21 -16.60 -9.49
CA ALA A 67 -6.05 -17.41 -10.69
C ALA A 67 -7.13 -18.51 -10.69
N GLY A 68 -8.10 -18.41 -11.59
CA GLY A 68 -9.24 -19.34 -11.69
C GLY A 68 -10.61 -18.79 -11.30
N GLN A 69 -10.75 -17.53 -10.86
CA GLN A 69 -12.08 -16.91 -10.76
C GLN A 69 -12.45 -16.24 -12.09
N PRO A 70 -13.55 -16.63 -12.75
CA PRO A 70 -14.05 -15.87 -13.88
C PRO A 70 -14.39 -14.46 -13.39
N GLU A 71 -13.91 -13.43 -14.10
CA GLU A 71 -14.41 -12.07 -13.94
C GLU A 71 -15.94 -12.15 -14.07
N ALA A 72 -16.66 -11.84 -12.99
CA ALA A 72 -18.11 -11.76 -13.06
C ALA A 72 -18.45 -10.74 -14.15
N PRO A 73 -19.33 -11.07 -15.12
CA PRO A 73 -19.65 -10.16 -16.20
C PRO A 73 -20.13 -8.85 -15.60
N ARG A 74 -19.50 -7.74 -16.00
CA ARG A 74 -19.96 -6.41 -15.64
C ARG A 74 -21.39 -6.29 -16.16
N GLN A 75 -22.37 -6.24 -15.26
CA GLN A 75 -23.75 -5.89 -15.61
C GLN A 75 -23.69 -4.53 -16.31
N GLY A 76 -23.93 -4.53 -17.62
CA GLY A 76 -23.79 -3.34 -18.45
C GLY A 76 -23.80 -3.58 -19.96
N GLU A 77 -23.69 -4.82 -20.46
CA GLU A 77 -24.01 -5.08 -21.86
C GLU A 77 -25.52 -5.16 -22.04
N ALA A 78 -26.07 -4.02 -22.45
CA ALA A 78 -27.42 -3.90 -22.96
C ALA A 78 -27.62 -4.89 -24.10
N VAL A 79 -28.67 -5.70 -23.94
CA VAL A 79 -29.31 -6.46 -25.02
C VAL A 79 -29.68 -5.49 -26.13
N ILE A 80 -29.19 -5.74 -27.35
CA ILE A 80 -29.81 -5.28 -28.59
C ILE A 80 -30.18 -6.53 -29.38
#